data_AF-A0A2A6R993-F1
#
_entry.id   AF-A0A2A6R993-F1
#
_cell.length_a   1.000
_cell.length_b   1.000
_cell.length_c   1.000
_cell.angle_alpha   90.00
_cell.angle_beta   90.00
_cell.angle_gamma   90.00
#
_symmetry.space_group_name_H-M   'P 1'
#
loop_
_entity.id
_entity.type
_entity.pdbx_description
1 polymer ?
#
loop_
_entity_poly.entity_id
_entity_poly.type
_entity_poly.pdbx_seq_one_letter_code
_entity_poly.pdbx_strand_id
1 'polypeptide(L)'
;MIISSVFEFFAIATLLCLNPKEIRSHEAAAPVKVTYAVVMGQNEPISAEVSCVPEVACELVDHADSAVHLAITVYSGLKRGELRIYCRSDPCSFQGSRSRIDFSSRRVTADIFLGESDFGIAVPLVVRQRPIIGEVLVSY
;
A
#
# COMPACT_ATOMS: atom_id res chain seq x y z
N MET A 1 69.23 -24.72 -39.42
CA MET A 1 68.84 -23.61 -40.31
C MET A 1 67.34 -23.77 -40.58
N ILE A 2 66.53 -22.75 -40.20
CA ILE A 2 65.17 -22.40 -40.69
C ILE A 2 64.04 -23.40 -40.29
N ILE A 3 63.28 -23.19 -39.21
CA ILE A 3 62.11 -22.28 -38.98
C ILE A 3 60.93 -22.55 -39.93
N SER A 4 59.76 -22.88 -39.37
CA SER A 4 58.41 -22.30 -39.65
C SER A 4 57.33 -23.28 -39.13
N SER A 5 56.77 -23.13 -37.93
CA SER A 5 55.59 -22.29 -37.57
C SER A 5 54.31 -22.61 -38.35
N VAL A 6 53.37 -23.32 -37.70
CA VAL A 6 51.93 -23.13 -37.91
C VAL A 6 51.26 -23.18 -36.54
N PHE A 7 50.66 -22.04 -36.21
CA PHE A 7 49.74 -21.76 -35.11
C PHE A 7 48.50 -22.67 -35.14
N GLU A 8 47.66 -22.58 -34.10
CA GLU A 8 46.23 -22.99 -34.02
C GLU A 8 45.97 -24.14 -33.03
N PHE A 9 44.97 -24.12 -32.14
CA PHE A 9 43.92 -23.16 -31.82
C PHE A 9 43.51 -23.44 -30.36
N PHE A 10 43.32 -22.38 -29.56
CA PHE A 10 42.66 -22.45 -28.25
C PHE A 10 41.20 -22.93 -28.45
N ALA A 11 40.77 -23.97 -27.74
CA ALA A 11 39.35 -24.32 -27.63
C ALA A 11 39.00 -24.59 -26.15
N ILE A 12 38.77 -23.51 -25.41
CA ILE A 12 38.11 -23.56 -24.10
C ILE A 12 36.61 -23.71 -24.37
N ALA A 13 36.09 -24.93 -24.28
CA ALA A 13 34.67 -25.21 -24.32
C ALA A 13 34.11 -25.30 -22.90
N THR A 14 34.08 -24.19 -22.16
CA THR A 14 33.24 -24.06 -20.96
C THR A 14 31.81 -23.78 -21.38
N LEU A 15 31.02 -24.86 -21.55
CA LEU A 15 29.57 -24.78 -21.65
C LEU A 15 29.02 -24.19 -20.35
N LEU A 16 28.60 -22.92 -20.40
CA LEU A 16 27.75 -22.30 -19.40
C LEU A 16 26.39 -23.01 -19.41
N CYS A 17 26.12 -23.83 -18.41
CA CYS A 17 24.76 -24.23 -18.06
C CYS A 17 24.01 -22.99 -17.54
N LEU A 18 23.53 -22.15 -18.46
CA LEU A 18 22.48 -21.18 -18.19
C LEU A 18 21.19 -21.99 -17.93
N ASN A 19 20.88 -22.19 -16.64
CA ASN A 19 19.53 -22.59 -16.25
C ASN A 19 18.55 -21.61 -16.92
N PRO A 20 17.53 -22.09 -17.65
CA PRO A 20 16.47 -21.20 -18.10
C PRO A 20 15.81 -20.66 -16.84
N LYS A 21 16.13 -19.40 -16.50
CA LYS A 21 15.39 -18.65 -15.51
C LYS A 21 13.99 -18.53 -16.12
N GLU A 22 13.08 -19.36 -15.63
CA GLU A 22 11.68 -19.36 -16.00
C GLU A 22 11.17 -17.95 -15.66
N ILE A 23 11.15 -17.06 -16.66
CA ILE A 23 10.51 -15.76 -16.54
C ILE A 23 9.03 -16.13 -16.53
N ARG A 24 8.47 -16.36 -15.35
CA ARG A 24 7.02 -16.36 -15.15
C ARG A 24 6.54 -15.03 -15.71
N SER A 25 5.91 -15.09 -16.87
CA SER A 25 5.11 -14.00 -17.41
C SER A 25 4.04 -13.73 -16.37
N HIS A 26 4.29 -12.78 -15.48
CA HIS A 26 3.27 -12.28 -14.58
C HIS A 26 2.30 -11.55 -15.51
N GLU A 27 1.23 -12.22 -15.89
CA GLU A 27 0.10 -11.56 -16.55
C GLU A 27 -0.25 -10.38 -15.65
N ALA A 28 -0.08 -9.16 -16.19
CA ALA A 28 -0.30 -7.95 -15.42
C ALA A 28 -1.79 -7.92 -15.11
N ALA A 29 -2.15 -8.01 -13.83
CA ALA A 29 -3.53 -7.92 -13.41
C ALA A 29 -4.11 -6.58 -13.89
N ALA A 30 -5.33 -6.61 -14.44
CA ALA A 30 -5.98 -5.41 -14.95
C ALA A 30 -6.09 -4.35 -13.83
N PRO A 31 -5.84 -3.07 -14.15
CA PRO A 31 -5.92 -2.01 -13.16
C PRO A 31 -7.35 -1.87 -12.63
N VAL A 32 -7.45 -1.58 -11.34
CA VAL A 32 -8.69 -1.43 -10.59
C VAL A 32 -8.92 0.04 -10.28
N LYS A 33 -10.13 0.53 -10.55
CA LYS A 33 -10.53 1.89 -10.18
C LYS A 33 -10.85 1.93 -8.69
N VAL A 34 -10.20 2.85 -7.98
CA VAL A 34 -10.44 3.12 -6.57
C VAL A 34 -10.97 4.53 -6.44
N THR A 35 -12.14 4.69 -5.84
CA THR A 35 -12.69 5.98 -5.43
C THR A 35 -12.47 6.15 -3.94
N TYR A 36 -12.02 7.33 -3.51
CA TYR A 36 -11.87 7.65 -2.11
C TYR A 36 -12.45 9.01 -1.77
N ALA A 37 -12.85 9.17 -0.51
CA ALA A 37 -13.24 10.42 0.10
C ALA A 37 -12.64 10.54 1.49
N VAL A 38 -12.17 11.73 1.85
CA VAL A 38 -11.61 12.06 3.15
C VAL A 38 -12.24 13.35 3.65
N VAL A 39 -12.73 13.33 4.88
CA VAL A 39 -13.17 14.52 5.59
C VAL A 39 -12.34 14.65 6.86
N MET A 40 -11.83 15.85 7.13
CA MET A 40 -11.09 16.18 8.35
C MET A 40 -11.74 17.39 9.02
N GLY A 41 -12.01 17.30 10.32
CA GLY A 41 -12.63 18.36 11.12
C GLY A 41 -13.98 18.79 10.56
N GLN A 42 -14.11 20.09 10.29
CA GLN A 42 -15.29 20.69 9.66
C GLN A 42 -15.02 21.15 8.21
N ASN A 43 -13.97 20.61 7.59
CA ASN A 43 -13.59 20.97 6.22
C ASN A 43 -14.48 20.25 5.21
N GLU A 44 -14.49 20.76 3.97
CA GLU A 44 -15.19 20.12 2.86
C GLU A 44 -14.55 18.75 2.53
N PRO A 45 -15.35 17.69 2.28
CA PRO A 45 -14.81 16.38 1.91
C PRO A 45 -14.03 16.45 0.60
N ILE A 46 -12.81 15.92 0.61
CA ILE A 46 -11.99 15.75 -0.60
C ILE A 46 -12.28 14.37 -1.17
N SER A 47 -12.55 14.28 -2.46
CA SER A 47 -12.76 12.99 -3.13
C SER A 47 -12.07 12.92 -4.49
N ALA A 48 -11.62 11.72 -4.86
CA ALA A 48 -11.01 11.47 -6.16
C ALA A 48 -11.14 9.99 -6.57
N GLU A 49 -10.84 9.73 -7.83
CA GLU A 49 -10.72 8.38 -8.40
C GLU A 49 -9.28 8.19 -8.89
N VAL A 50 -8.69 7.04 -8.57
CA VAL A 50 -7.36 6.62 -9.03
C VAL A 50 -7.41 5.21 -9.60
N SER A 51 -6.46 4.89 -10.48
CA SER A 51 -6.33 3.57 -11.09
C SER A 51 -5.15 2.83 -10.48
N CYS A 52 -5.41 1.75 -9.75
CA CYS A 52 -4.42 1.01 -8.97
C CYS A 52 -4.13 -0.36 -9.58
N VAL A 53 -2.86 -0.78 -9.52
CA VAL A 53 -2.47 -2.15 -9.91
C VAL A 53 -2.74 -3.10 -8.73
N PRO A 54 -3.43 -4.24 -8.94
CA PRO A 54 -3.65 -5.22 -7.88
C PRO A 54 -2.34 -5.77 -7.28
N GLU A 55 -2.42 -6.27 -6.04
CA GLU A 55 -1.29 -6.83 -5.25
C GLU A 55 -0.22 -5.80 -4.85
N VAL A 56 -0.33 -4.54 -5.30
CA VAL A 56 0.64 -3.47 -5.03
C VAL A 56 -0.02 -2.36 -4.20
N ALA A 57 0.73 -1.76 -3.28
CA ALA A 57 0.28 -0.58 -2.56
C ALA A 57 0.16 0.62 -3.51
N CYS A 58 -1.01 1.22 -3.53
CA CYS A 58 -1.38 2.36 -4.35
C CYS A 58 -1.62 3.55 -3.43
N GLU A 59 -0.82 4.60 -3.59
CA GLU A 59 -0.95 5.83 -2.82
C GLU A 59 -2.15 6.64 -3.33
N LEU A 60 -3.03 7.05 -2.42
CA LEU A 60 -4.18 7.90 -2.69
C LEU A 60 -3.77 9.36 -2.38
N VAL A 61 -2.89 9.93 -3.21
CA VAL A 61 -2.19 11.21 -2.90
C VAL A 61 -3.04 12.47 -3.16
N ASP A 62 -3.23 13.24 -2.08
CA ASP A 62 -2.93 14.67 -1.83
C ASP A 62 -3.27 15.72 -2.94
N HIS A 63 -4.54 16.11 -3.05
CA HIS A 63 -4.93 17.32 -3.80
C HIS A 63 -5.41 18.50 -2.92
N ALA A 64 -5.46 18.34 -1.60
CA ALA A 64 -5.59 19.47 -0.69
C ALA A 64 -5.21 19.03 0.73
N ASP A 65 -4.09 19.52 1.23
CA ASP A 65 -3.71 19.63 2.64
C ASP A 65 -4.41 18.65 3.59
N SER A 66 -4.19 17.35 3.36
CA SER A 66 -4.82 16.33 4.19
C SER A 66 -3.82 15.95 5.27
N ALA A 67 -4.20 16.19 6.53
CA ALA A 67 -3.43 15.79 7.70
C ALA A 67 -3.15 14.26 7.76
N VAL A 68 -3.64 13.49 6.77
CA VAL A 68 -3.56 12.04 6.65
C VAL A 68 -3.12 11.58 5.26
N HIS A 69 -2.24 10.57 5.22
CA HIS A 69 -1.83 9.82 4.03
C HIS A 69 -2.57 8.51 3.97
N LEU A 70 -3.01 8.14 2.78
CA LEU A 70 -3.77 6.92 2.53
C LEU A 70 -3.09 6.06 1.47
N ALA A 71 -2.87 4.80 1.79
CA ALA A 71 -2.40 3.80 0.84
C ALA A 71 -3.34 2.60 0.86
N ILE A 72 -3.67 2.07 -0.32
CA ILE A 72 -4.54 0.90 -0.47
C ILE A 72 -3.84 -0.20 -1.26
N THR A 73 -4.02 -1.44 -0.84
CA THR A 73 -3.69 -2.62 -1.64
C THR A 73 -4.96 -3.40 -1.91
N VAL A 74 -5.28 -3.62 -3.19
CA VAL A 74 -6.41 -4.47 -3.60
C VAL A 74 -5.85 -5.80 -4.08
N TYR A 75 -6.35 -6.91 -3.53
CA TYR A 75 -5.92 -8.24 -3.92
C TYR A 75 -6.76 -8.76 -5.08
N SER A 76 -6.12 -9.29 -6.12
CA SER A 76 -6.85 -9.80 -7.29
C SER A 76 -7.57 -11.11 -6.94
N GLY A 77 -8.79 -11.30 -7.47
CA GLY A 77 -9.56 -12.53 -7.28
C GLY A 77 -10.25 -12.72 -5.92
N LEU A 78 -9.90 -11.94 -4.92
CA LEU A 78 -10.57 -11.89 -3.62
C LEU A 78 -11.17 -10.49 -3.48
N LYS A 79 -12.43 -10.35 -3.05
CA LYS A 79 -13.03 -9.03 -2.73
C LYS A 79 -12.40 -8.50 -1.43
N ARG A 80 -11.08 -8.43 -1.37
CA ARG A 80 -10.28 -8.13 -0.20
C ARG A 80 -9.28 -7.05 -0.55
N GLY A 81 -9.00 -6.20 0.43
CA GLY A 81 -7.87 -5.30 0.37
C GLY A 81 -7.43 -4.88 1.75
N GLU A 82 -6.41 -4.04 1.76
CA GLU A 82 -5.77 -3.48 2.92
C GLU A 82 -5.75 -1.96 2.75
N LEU A 83 -6.31 -1.23 3.71
CA LEU A 83 -6.21 0.22 3.80
C LEU A 83 -5.19 0.56 4.89
N ARG A 84 -4.25 1.45 4.57
CA ARG A 84 -3.28 2.02 5.49
C ARG A 84 -3.50 3.54 5.60
N ILE A 85 -3.50 4.03 6.82
CA ILE A 85 -3.74 5.44 7.16
C ILE A 85 -2.59 5.95 8.03
N TYR A 86 -1.99 7.08 7.67
CA TYR A 86 -0.87 7.68 8.41
C TYR A 86 -1.12 9.17 8.65
N CYS A 87 -0.99 9.67 9.88
CA CYS A 87 -1.13 11.10 10.15
C CYS A 87 0.21 11.83 9.99
N ARG A 88 0.16 13.04 9.40
CA ARG A 88 1.36 13.80 9.01
C ARG A 88 1.86 14.76 10.10
N SER A 89 0.97 15.41 10.83
CA SER A 89 1.32 16.57 11.70
C SER A 89 0.76 16.51 13.13
N ASP A 90 -0.34 15.80 13.37
CA ASP A 90 -0.93 15.65 14.72
C ASP A 90 -0.96 14.17 15.15
N PRO A 91 -0.81 13.86 16.45
CA PRO A 91 -1.05 12.51 16.95
C PRO A 91 -2.52 12.19 16.73
N CYS A 92 -2.78 11.28 15.83
CA CYS A 92 -4.09 10.71 15.59
C CYS A 92 -4.05 9.22 15.90
N SER A 93 -5.23 8.64 16.05
CA SER A 93 -5.36 7.21 16.22
C SER A 93 -6.57 6.70 15.47
N PHE A 94 -6.69 5.37 15.44
CA PHE A 94 -7.66 4.66 14.63
C PHE A 94 -8.48 3.71 15.49
N GLN A 95 -9.53 3.14 14.93
CA GLN A 95 -10.31 2.11 15.61
C GLN A 95 -9.42 0.92 15.98
N GLY A 96 -9.49 0.49 17.24
CA GLY A 96 -8.60 -0.55 17.77
C GLY A 96 -7.12 -0.18 17.69
N SER A 97 -6.82 1.10 17.43
CA SER A 97 -5.48 1.68 17.33
C SER A 97 -4.62 1.04 16.25
N ARG A 98 -5.28 0.58 15.16
CA ARG A 98 -4.62 0.01 13.99
C ARG A 98 -4.71 0.98 12.83
N SER A 99 -3.56 1.43 12.34
CA SER A 99 -3.45 2.19 11.08
C SER A 99 -3.70 1.32 9.84
N ARG A 100 -3.76 0.00 10.01
CA ARG A 100 -4.01 -0.99 8.97
C ARG A 100 -5.37 -1.64 9.16
N ILE A 101 -6.20 -1.60 8.12
CA ILE A 101 -7.54 -2.17 8.09
C ILE A 101 -7.62 -3.14 6.92
N ASP A 102 -7.72 -4.43 7.24
CA ASP A 102 -8.02 -5.45 6.23
C ASP A 102 -9.56 -5.51 6.05
N PHE A 103 -10.03 -5.42 4.82
CA PHE A 103 -11.46 -5.46 4.50
C PHE A 103 -11.76 -6.56 3.49
N SER A 104 -12.94 -7.17 3.58
CA SER A 104 -13.45 -8.20 2.65
C SER A 104 -14.65 -7.74 1.82
N SER A 105 -14.84 -6.43 1.76
CA SER A 105 -15.88 -5.74 1.01
C SER A 105 -15.25 -4.85 -0.06
N ARG A 106 -16.08 -4.42 -1.03
CA ARG A 106 -15.68 -3.40 -2.01
C ARG A 106 -15.58 -2.00 -1.43
N ARG A 107 -16.04 -1.80 -0.19
CA ARG A 107 -16.07 -0.52 0.50
C ARG A 107 -15.52 -0.68 1.90
N VAL A 108 -14.78 0.31 2.37
CA VAL A 108 -14.28 0.42 3.73
C VAL A 108 -14.45 1.85 4.20
N THR A 109 -14.85 1.98 5.46
CA THR A 109 -14.94 3.26 6.16
C THR A 109 -14.05 3.18 7.39
N ALA A 110 -13.33 4.26 7.69
CA ALA A 110 -12.45 4.33 8.84
C ALA A 110 -12.55 5.71 9.49
N ASP A 111 -12.86 5.73 10.79
CA ASP A 111 -12.83 6.93 11.61
C ASP A 111 -11.40 7.23 12.06
N ILE A 112 -11.05 8.53 12.03
CA ILE A 112 -9.80 9.08 12.55
C ILE A 112 -10.12 9.79 13.85
N PHE A 113 -9.41 9.42 14.92
CA PHE A 113 -9.60 9.97 16.27
C PHE A 113 -8.45 10.90 16.63
N LEU A 114 -8.74 11.93 17.42
CA LEU A 114 -7.70 12.81 17.97
C LEU A 114 -6.90 12.10 19.06
N GLY A 115 -5.58 12.32 19.06
CA GLY A 115 -4.67 11.85 20.09
C GLY A 115 -4.15 10.44 19.84
N GLU A 116 -3.12 10.08 20.60
CA GLU A 116 -2.51 8.76 20.58
C GLU A 116 -3.45 7.69 21.17
N SER A 117 -3.21 6.44 20.82
CA SER A 117 -3.85 5.30 21.45
C SER A 117 -3.38 5.09 22.90
N ASP A 118 -4.31 4.74 23.80
CA ASP A 118 -4.01 4.44 25.21
C ASP A 118 -3.28 3.08 25.40
N PHE A 119 -2.34 2.74 24.51
CA PHE A 119 -1.55 1.52 24.60
C PHE A 119 -0.40 1.68 25.59
N GLY A 120 -0.72 1.49 26.87
CA GLY A 120 0.27 1.46 27.94
C GLY A 120 -0.29 2.06 29.21
N ILE A 121 -0.95 1.22 30.01
CA ILE A 121 -1.39 1.52 31.38
C ILE A 121 -2.28 2.78 31.47
N ALA A 122 -3.52 2.65 31.01
CA ALA A 122 -4.61 3.41 31.57
C ALA A 122 -5.74 2.42 31.87
N VAL A 123 -6.10 2.27 33.14
CA VAL A 123 -7.39 1.71 33.54
C VAL A 123 -8.29 2.92 33.79
N PRO A 124 -8.94 3.49 32.76
CA PRO A 124 -9.96 4.47 33.03
C PRO A 124 -11.18 3.69 33.56
N LEU A 125 -11.60 3.99 34.80
CA LEU A 125 -12.86 3.48 35.37
C LEU A 125 -14.10 3.96 34.59
N VAL A 126 -13.90 4.71 33.51
CA VAL A 126 -14.91 5.32 32.65
C VAL A 126 -14.43 5.25 31.20
N VAL A 127 -15.25 4.74 30.29
CA VAL A 127 -14.95 4.78 28.85
C VAL A 127 -14.94 6.22 28.37
N ARG A 128 -13.75 6.78 28.07
CA ARG A 128 -13.63 8.10 27.47
C ARG A 128 -13.74 7.97 25.95
N GLN A 129 -14.85 8.42 25.37
CA GLN A 129 -14.96 8.51 23.92
C GLN A 129 -13.97 9.57 23.41
N ARG A 130 -13.12 9.17 22.46
CA ARG A 130 -12.21 10.10 21.78
C ARG A 130 -12.99 10.84 20.70
N PRO A 131 -12.74 12.15 20.50
CA PRO A 131 -13.41 12.91 19.45
C PRO A 131 -12.94 12.39 18.08
N ILE A 132 -13.91 12.16 17.20
CA ILE A 132 -13.66 11.88 15.78
C ILE A 132 -13.24 13.20 15.13
N ILE A 133 -12.09 13.19 14.46
CA ILE A 133 -11.53 14.33 13.74
C ILE A 133 -11.51 14.11 12.24
N GLY A 134 -11.93 12.94 11.76
CA GLY A 134 -12.07 12.69 10.35
C GLY A 134 -12.66 11.33 10.05
N GLU A 135 -13.03 11.15 8.80
CA GLU A 135 -13.56 9.91 8.26
C GLU A 135 -12.95 9.69 6.88
N VAL A 136 -12.58 8.45 6.61
CA VAL A 136 -12.05 7.99 5.33
C VAL A 136 -13.01 6.96 4.77
N LEU A 137 -13.39 7.14 3.51
CA LEU A 137 -14.21 6.18 2.78
C LEU A 137 -13.49 5.79 1.50
N VAL A 138 -13.34 4.49 1.26
CA VAL A 138 -12.69 3.96 0.06
C VAL A 138 -13.57 2.90 -0.58
N SER A 139 -13.64 2.90 -1.91
CA SER A 139 -14.42 1.97 -2.73
C SER A 139 -13.64 1.52 -3.96
N TYR A 140 -13.78 0.26 -4.40
CA TYR A 140 -13.16 -0.28 -5.62
C TYR A 140 -13.97 -1.41 -6.28
#